data_AF-A0AAP3YIN5-F1
#
_entry.id   AF-A0AAP3YIN5-F1
#
_cell.length_a   1.000
_cell.length_b   1.000
_cell.length_c   1.000
_cell.angle_alpha   90.00
_cell.angle_beta   90.00
_cell.angle_gamma   90.00
#
_symmetry.space_group_name_H-M   'P 1'
#
loop_
_entity.id
_entity.type
_entity.pdbx_description
1 polymer ?
#
loop_
_entity_poly.entity_id
_entity_poly.type
_entity_poly.pdbx_seq_one_letter_code
_entity_poly.pdbx_strand_id
1 'polypeptide(L)'
;MGIYKRKDPNGHFVAYKAFRDDPEANPLKTPSGKIEIYSSKLAEIARTWELEKDEVISPLPVYASTFEGWDSPERSTFPLQLFGFHY
;
A
#
# COMPACT_ATOMS: atom_id res chain seq x y z
N MET A 1 29.69 12.71 -20.88
CA MET A 1 29.89 12.11 -19.55
C MET A 1 29.04 10.85 -19.45
N GLY A 2 29.61 9.75 -18.94
CA GLY A 2 28.90 8.48 -18.78
C GLY A 2 28.35 8.28 -17.37
N ILE A 3 27.36 7.40 -17.23
CA ILE A 3 26.81 6.98 -15.94
C ILE A 3 27.69 5.86 -15.37
N TYR A 4 28.28 6.07 -14.19
CA TYR A 4 28.93 5.01 -13.41
C TYR A 4 27.95 4.47 -12.36
N LYS A 5 27.45 3.26 -12.56
CA LYS A 5 26.50 2.62 -11.64
C LYS A 5 27.26 1.68 -10.69
N ARG A 6 27.40 2.06 -9.42
CA ARG A 6 27.89 1.14 -8.38
C ARG A 6 26.82 0.10 -8.10
N LYS A 7 27.18 -1.18 -8.21
CA LYS A 7 26.36 -2.27 -7.67
C LYS A 7 26.55 -2.30 -6.15
N ASP A 8 25.49 -2.59 -5.42
CA ASP A 8 25.58 -2.85 -3.99
C ASP A 8 26.51 -4.05 -3.77
N PRO A 9 27.62 -3.91 -3.00
CA PRO A 9 28.51 -5.03 -2.70
C PRO A 9 27.81 -6.17 -1.94
N ASN A 10 26.71 -5.90 -1.25
CA ASN A 10 25.89 -6.91 -0.56
C ASN A 10 24.90 -7.64 -1.48
N GLY A 11 24.91 -7.34 -2.78
CA GLY A 11 24.02 -7.95 -3.75
C GLY A 11 22.59 -7.41 -3.66
N HIS A 12 21.63 -8.17 -4.18
CA HIS A 12 20.22 -7.77 -4.18
C HIS A 12 19.61 -8.04 -2.81
N PHE A 13 19.16 -6.99 -2.12
CA PHE A 13 18.40 -7.13 -0.89
C PHE A 13 16.98 -7.61 -1.18
N VAL A 14 16.63 -8.79 -0.66
CA VAL A 14 15.27 -9.32 -0.69
C VAL A 14 14.61 -9.06 0.66
N ALA A 15 13.64 -8.14 0.67
CA ALA A 15 12.86 -7.87 1.88
C ALA A 15 12.18 -9.16 2.38
N TYR A 16 12.19 -9.36 3.69
CA TYR A 16 11.60 -10.52 4.36
C TYR A 16 12.15 -11.89 3.89
N LYS A 17 13.41 -11.95 3.43
CA LYS A 17 14.01 -13.21 2.92
C LYS A 17 13.80 -14.41 3.86
N ALA A 18 14.05 -14.25 5.15
CA ALA A 18 13.89 -15.35 6.11
C ALA A 18 12.46 -15.91 6.17
N PHE A 19 11.44 -15.04 6.16
CA PHE A 19 10.03 -15.45 6.05
C PHE A 19 9.73 -16.13 4.71
N ARG A 20 10.34 -15.67 3.62
CA ARG A 20 10.13 -16.27 2.29
C ARG A 20 10.76 -17.66 2.17
N ASP A 21 11.90 -17.87 2.83
CA ASP A 21 12.61 -19.14 2.85
C ASP A 21 11.92 -20.15 3.80
N ASP A 22 11.50 -19.70 4.99
CA ASP A 22 10.79 -20.50 5.99
C ASP A 22 9.77 -19.64 6.77
N PRO A 23 8.49 -19.62 6.35
CA PRO A 23 7.47 -18.79 6.95
C PRO A 23 6.97 -19.32 8.31
N GLU A 24 7.18 -20.60 8.61
CA GLU A 24 6.77 -21.18 9.89
C GLU A 24 7.76 -20.83 10.99
N ALA A 25 9.06 -20.86 10.69
CA ALA A 25 10.10 -20.44 11.63
C ALA A 25 10.25 -18.92 11.75
N ASN A 26 9.86 -18.15 10.73
CA ASN A 26 10.03 -16.69 10.68
C ASN A 26 8.71 -15.95 10.42
N PRO A 27 7.66 -16.13 11.25
CA PRO A 27 6.35 -15.56 10.99
C PRO A 27 6.37 -14.01 11.01
N LEU A 28 5.48 -13.42 10.22
CA LEU A 28 5.23 -11.98 10.26
C LEU A 28 4.43 -11.59 11.51
N LYS A 29 4.36 -10.29 11.80
CA LYS A 29 3.59 -9.75 12.94
C LYS A 29 2.09 -9.58 12.63
N THR A 30 1.60 -10.24 11.60
CA THR A 30 0.17 -10.28 11.24
C THR A 30 -0.56 -11.31 12.11
N PRO A 31 -1.89 -11.21 12.28
CA PRO A 31 -2.67 -12.20 13.03
C PRO A 31 -2.45 -13.65 12.57
N SER A 32 -2.31 -13.88 11.27
CA SER A 32 -2.04 -15.20 10.70
C SER A 32 -0.56 -15.62 10.69
N GLY A 33 0.36 -14.72 11.03
CA GLY A 33 1.81 -14.92 10.82
C GLY A 33 2.25 -14.87 9.35
N LYS A 34 1.33 -14.64 8.39
CA LYS A 34 1.57 -14.66 6.95
C LYS A 34 1.29 -13.31 6.29
N ILE A 35 1.58 -13.19 5.00
CA ILE A 35 1.07 -12.09 4.18
C ILE A 35 -0.44 -12.27 4.02
N GLU A 36 -1.21 -11.29 4.46
CA GLU A 36 -2.67 -11.35 4.45
C GLU A 36 -3.23 -10.70 3.18
N ILE A 37 -3.74 -11.53 2.25
CA ILE A 37 -4.49 -11.03 1.10
C ILE A 37 -5.82 -10.41 1.57
N TYR A 38 -6.47 -11.07 2.52
CA TYR A 38 -7.61 -10.55 3.27
C TYR A 38 -7.18 -10.24 4.70
N SER A 39 -7.34 -9.01 5.17
CA SER A 39 -7.00 -8.63 6.55
C SER A 39 -8.22 -8.64 7.47
N SER A 40 -8.23 -9.57 8.44
CA SER A 40 -9.28 -9.64 9.46
C SER A 40 -9.32 -8.39 10.34
N LYS A 41 -8.15 -7.80 10.63
CA LYS A 41 -8.06 -6.55 11.39
C LYS A 41 -8.69 -5.36 10.65
N LEU A 42 -8.42 -5.23 9.34
CA LEU A 42 -9.08 -4.19 8.53
C LEU A 42 -10.59 -4.45 8.39
N ALA A 43 -11.02 -5.72 8.33
CA ALA A 43 -12.44 -6.06 8.32
C ALA A 43 -13.16 -5.60 9.61
N GLU A 44 -12.50 -5.76 10.76
CA GLU A 44 -13.03 -5.26 12.04
C GLU A 44 -13.13 -3.74 12.07
N ILE A 45 -12.06 -3.05 11.64
CA ILE A 45 -12.03 -1.59 11.55
C ILE A 45 -13.15 -1.08 10.63
N ALA A 46 -13.25 -1.63 9.42
CA ALA A 46 -14.29 -1.27 8.45
C ALA A 46 -15.72 -1.49 8.97
N ARG A 47 -15.92 -2.45 9.88
CA ARG A 47 -17.22 -2.74 10.49
C ARG A 47 -17.54 -1.82 11.68
N THR A 48 -16.53 -1.36 12.40
CA THR A 48 -16.71 -0.73 13.72
C THR A 48 -16.50 0.78 13.71
N TRP A 49 -15.76 1.30 12.74
CA TRP A 49 -15.53 2.73 12.62
C TRP A 49 -16.67 3.38 11.85
N GLU A 50 -17.05 4.58 12.29
CA GLU A 50 -17.86 5.48 11.48
C GLU A 50 -16.92 6.17 10.49
N LEU A 51 -17.20 6.00 9.20
CA LEU A 51 -16.40 6.55 8.10
C LEU A 51 -17.23 7.61 7.38
N GLU A 52 -16.56 8.67 6.94
CA GLU A 52 -17.20 9.64 6.06
C GLU A 52 -17.53 9.02 4.69
N LYS A 53 -18.42 9.66 3.92
CA LYS A 53 -18.95 9.12 2.66
C LYS A 53 -17.85 8.77 1.64
N ASP A 54 -16.76 9.52 1.66
CA ASP A 54 -15.60 9.43 0.78
C ASP A 54 -14.43 8.64 1.38
N GLU A 55 -14.60 8.06 2.58
CA GLU A 55 -13.61 7.21 3.22
C GLU A 55 -13.91 5.73 2.98
N VAL A 56 -12.86 4.96 2.66
CA VAL A 56 -12.99 3.52 2.40
C VAL A 56 -11.88 2.78 3.13
N ILE A 57 -12.28 1.87 4.03
CA ILE A 57 -11.40 0.84 4.59
C ILE A 57 -11.92 -0.51 4.13
N SER A 58 -11.07 -1.28 3.44
CA SER A 58 -11.42 -2.59 2.91
C SER A 58 -10.42 -3.65 3.37
N PRO A 59 -10.88 -4.86 3.75
CA PRO A 59 -10.00 -5.97 4.07
C PRO A 59 -9.31 -6.57 2.84
N LEU A 60 -9.76 -6.22 1.64
CA LEU A 60 -9.19 -6.61 0.34
C LEU A 60 -8.73 -5.38 -0.44
N PRO A 61 -7.74 -5.52 -1.35
CA PRO A 61 -7.45 -4.49 -2.33
C PRO A 61 -8.67 -4.19 -3.19
N VAL A 62 -9.11 -2.94 -3.18
CA VAL A 62 -10.22 -2.45 -4.01
C VAL A 62 -9.81 -1.12 -4.64
N TYR A 63 -10.44 -0.79 -5.76
CA TYR A 63 -10.39 0.58 -6.26
C TYR A 63 -11.32 1.44 -5.40
N ALA A 64 -10.75 2.43 -4.71
CA ALA A 64 -11.49 3.44 -3.95
C ALA A 64 -11.22 4.80 -4.60
N SER A 65 -12.28 5.45 -5.08
CA SER A 65 -12.21 6.83 -5.57
C SER A 65 -11.99 7.78 -4.40
N THR A 66 -11.28 8.89 -4.62
CA THR A 66 -10.92 9.89 -3.60
C THR A 66 -11.55 11.24 -3.93
N PHE A 67 -11.70 12.12 -2.93
CA PHE A 67 -12.38 13.42 -3.03
C PHE A 67 -11.92 14.33 -4.21
N GLU A 68 -10.68 14.22 -4.67
CA GLU A 68 -10.13 14.91 -5.85
C GLU A 68 -9.37 13.92 -6.77
N GLY A 69 -9.96 12.73 -6.90
CA GLY A 69 -9.43 11.66 -7.74
C GLY A 69 -9.50 11.95 -9.24
N TRP A 70 -9.01 11.00 -10.03
CA TRP A 70 -9.03 11.09 -11.49
C TRP A 70 -10.45 11.22 -12.09
N ASP A 71 -11.44 10.65 -11.40
CA ASP A 71 -12.85 10.58 -11.74
C ASP A 71 -13.71 11.65 -11.06
N SER A 72 -13.09 12.63 -10.37
CA SER A 72 -13.81 13.73 -9.72
C SER A 72 -14.53 14.63 -10.76
N PRO A 73 -15.79 15.05 -10.49
CA PRO A 73 -16.52 15.98 -11.35
C PRO A 73 -15.83 17.33 -11.56
N GLU A 74 -15.06 17.79 -10.57
CA GLU A 74 -14.33 19.06 -10.54
C GLU A 74 -13.28 19.12 -11.65
N ARG A 75 -12.83 17.98 -12.17
CA ARG A 75 -11.91 17.90 -13.31
C ARG A 75 -12.43 18.60 -14.56
N SER A 76 -13.75 18.74 -14.71
CA SER A 76 -14.36 19.56 -15.78
C SER A 76 -13.96 21.04 -15.71
N THR A 77 -13.69 21.54 -14.51
CA THR A 77 -13.26 22.92 -14.23
C THR A 77 -11.75 23.01 -14.02
N PHE A 78 -11.16 22.02 -13.34
CA PHE A 78 -9.74 21.94 -13.01
C PHE A 78 -9.09 20.70 -13.65
N PRO A 79 -8.71 20.76 -14.94
CA PRO A 79 -8.32 19.58 -15.70
C PRO A 79 -6.92 19.01 -15.35
N LEU A 80 -6.11 19.74 -14.59
CA LEU A 80 -4.75 19.36 -14.22
C LEU A 80 -4.71 18.88 -12.76
N GLN A 81 -4.10 17.71 -12.52
CA GLN A 81 -3.86 17.20 -11.17
C GLN A 81 -2.49 17.67 -10.67
N LEU A 82 -2.46 18.35 -9.53
CA LEU A 82 -1.23 18.78 -8.86
C LEU A 82 -0.87 17.77 -7.76
N PHE A 83 0.39 17.33 -7.74
CA PHE A 83 0.94 16.50 -6.67
C PHE A 83 2.28 17.08 -6.19
N GLY A 84 2.58 16.92 -4.90
CA GLY A 84 3.82 17.39 -4.30
C GLY A 84 4.83 16.26 -4.09
N PHE A 85 6.11 16.63 -4.00
CA PHE A 85 7.19 15.75 -3.51
C PHE A 85 7.94 16.46 -2.38
N HIS A 86 8.50 15.68 -1.46
CA HIS A 86 9.36 16.21 -0.40
C HIS A 86 10.76 16.48 -0.96
N TYR A 87 11.42 17.55 -0.48
CA TYR A 87 12.83 17.86 -0.78
C TYR A 87 13.75 17.41 0.36
#